data_AF-A0A4R1QY48-F1
#
_entry.id   AF-A0A4R1QY48-F1
#
_cell.length_a   1.000
_cell.length_b   1.000
_cell.length_c   1.000
_cell.angle_alpha   90.00
_cell.angle_beta   90.00
_cell.angle_gamma   90.00
#
_symmetry.space_group_name_H-M   'P 1'
#
loop_
_entity.id
_entity.type
_entity.pdbx_description
1 polymer ?
#
loop_
_entity_poly.entity_id
_entity_poly.type
_entity_poly.pdbx_seq_one_letter_code
_entity_poly.pdbx_strand_id
1 'polypeptide(L)'
;MATANKTVWGIHTMDDPLFLNQNLIAIGWEEMGDLSVISASRDVYKEKYIATYPDAKKGSIPTSAGMLYRFVHEVREGDYVVFPSKFDRKINIGIVESAYFYDSTAAQYPNRRKVKWLKHLPRTAFSQGALHEVGSALSFFQVKNYADEYFKALDKDFKGNILEPDTDETVAQTADEIIEAN
;
A
#
# COMPACT_ATOMS: atom_id res chain seq x y z
N MET A 1 -13.01 -9.61 24.11
CA MET A 1 -11.77 -8.97 23.63
C MET A 1 -12.20 -7.99 22.56
N ALA A 2 -12.06 -6.69 22.79
CA ALA A 2 -12.44 -5.68 21.80
C ALA A 2 -11.69 -5.99 20.50
N THR A 3 -12.43 -6.24 19.41
CA THR A 3 -11.88 -6.28 18.06
C THR A 3 -11.32 -4.88 17.83
N ALA A 4 -10.04 -4.68 18.13
CA ALA A 4 -9.36 -3.46 17.77
C ALA A 4 -9.56 -3.30 16.26
N ASN A 5 -10.10 -2.17 15.81
CA ASN A 5 -10.26 -1.87 14.39
C ASN A 5 -8.88 -1.97 13.72
N LYS A 6 -8.59 -3.14 13.16
CA LYS A 6 -7.34 -3.40 12.44
C LYS A 6 -7.45 -2.71 11.10
N THR A 7 -6.39 -2.02 10.71
CA THR A 7 -6.37 -1.31 9.43
C THR A 7 -5.86 -2.24 8.34
N VAL A 8 -6.40 -2.12 7.14
CA VAL A 8 -5.85 -2.75 5.93
C VAL A 8 -5.11 -1.69 5.13
N TRP A 9 -3.83 -1.95 4.86
CA TRP A 9 -2.95 -1.09 4.08
C TRP A 9 -2.71 -1.70 2.71
N GLY A 10 -2.84 -0.93 1.64
CA GLY A 10 -2.40 -1.30 0.29
C GLY A 10 -0.97 -0.83 0.07
N ILE A 11 -0.14 -1.68 -0.54
CA ILE A 11 1.22 -1.33 -0.92
C ILE A 11 1.57 -1.85 -2.32
N HIS A 12 2.32 -1.06 -3.07
CA HIS A 12 2.92 -1.45 -4.33
C HIS A 12 4.43 -1.24 -4.30
N THR A 13 5.12 -2.17 -4.94
CA THR A 13 6.55 -2.09 -5.22
C THR A 13 6.80 -2.49 -6.67
N MET A 14 7.97 -2.12 -7.18
CA MET A 14 8.51 -2.65 -8.43
C MET A 14 9.44 -3.85 -8.19
N ASP A 15 9.75 -4.14 -6.92
CA ASP A 15 10.60 -5.25 -6.48
C ASP A 15 9.77 -6.24 -5.64
N ASP A 16 8.90 -7.00 -6.32
CA ASP A 16 8.07 -8.04 -5.69
C ASP A 16 8.89 -9.07 -4.89
N PRO A 17 10.07 -9.56 -5.38
CA PRO A 17 10.90 -10.51 -4.64
C PRO A 17 11.37 -9.99 -3.29
N LEU A 18 11.69 -8.69 -3.17
CA LEU A 18 12.08 -8.10 -1.89
C LEU A 18 11.01 -8.34 -0.81
N PHE A 19 9.73 -8.16 -1.15
CA PHE A 19 8.65 -8.27 -0.18
C PHE A 19 8.36 -9.72 0.19
N LEU A 20 8.22 -10.58 -0.82
CA LEU A 20 7.79 -11.96 -0.64
C LEU A 20 8.89 -12.85 -0.08
N ASN A 21 10.14 -12.69 -0.54
CA ASN A 21 11.24 -13.55 -0.10
C ASN A 21 11.80 -13.14 1.27
N GLN A 22 11.76 -11.85 1.61
CA GLN A 22 12.33 -11.35 2.86
C GLN A 22 11.27 -11.09 3.95
N ASN A 23 9.99 -11.37 3.69
CA ASN A 23 8.90 -11.18 4.66
C ASN A 23 8.88 -9.75 5.23
N LEU A 24 8.90 -8.76 4.33
CA LEU A 24 8.92 -7.35 4.70
C LEU A 24 8.13 -6.52 3.70
N ILE A 25 7.83 -5.29 4.09
CA ILE A 25 7.37 -4.23 3.20
C ILE A 25 8.29 -3.04 3.35
N ALA A 26 8.45 -2.29 2.27
CA ALA A 26 9.35 -1.16 2.24
C ALA A 26 8.83 -0.07 1.30
N ILE A 27 9.23 1.18 1.56
CA ILE A 27 8.92 2.31 0.70
C ILE A 27 10.21 2.98 0.23
N GLY A 28 10.14 3.62 -0.94
CA GLY A 28 11.26 4.39 -1.51
C GLY A 28 11.53 5.68 -0.74
N TRP A 29 12.12 6.67 -1.39
CA TRP A 29 12.52 7.96 -0.81
C TRP A 29 13.81 7.90 0.01
N GLU A 30 14.84 7.30 -0.58
CA GLU A 30 16.19 7.14 -0.04
C GLU A 30 16.78 8.47 0.46
N GLU A 31 16.62 9.55 -0.31
CA GLU A 31 17.13 10.90 0.01
C GLU A 31 16.45 11.54 1.24
N MET A 32 15.28 11.02 1.66
CA MET A 32 14.65 11.47 2.92
C MET A 32 15.38 10.92 4.15
N GLY A 33 16.16 9.85 3.98
CA GLY A 33 16.87 9.16 5.05
C GLY A 33 15.94 8.43 6.01
N ASP A 34 16.40 8.29 7.26
CA ASP A 34 15.59 7.73 8.35
C ASP A 34 14.42 8.67 8.66
N LEU A 35 13.20 8.17 8.45
CA LEU A 35 11.97 8.94 8.64
C LEU A 35 11.58 9.03 10.12
N SER A 36 12.08 8.16 10.99
CA SER A 36 11.77 8.19 12.42
C SER A 36 12.35 9.39 13.14
N VAL A 37 13.39 10.02 12.57
CA VAL A 37 14.00 11.25 13.10
C VAL A 37 13.18 12.49 12.78
N ILE A 38 12.20 12.37 11.89
CA ILE A 38 11.28 13.46 11.52
C ILE A 38 10.17 13.51 12.57
N SER A 39 9.96 14.69 13.16
CA SER A 39 8.86 14.91 14.11
C SER A 39 7.53 14.43 13.53
N ALA A 40 6.68 13.85 14.38
CA ALA A 40 5.37 13.28 14.01
C ALA A 40 4.32 14.34 13.62
N SER A 41 4.63 15.17 12.62
CA SER A 41 3.80 16.22 12.06
C SER A 41 3.80 16.12 10.54
N ARG A 42 2.60 16.11 9.94
CA ARG A 42 2.45 16.08 8.49
C ARG A 42 3.07 17.30 7.82
N ASP A 43 3.12 18.44 8.48
CA ASP A 43 3.72 19.66 7.93
C ASP A 43 5.24 19.55 7.91
N VAL A 44 5.86 19.01 8.96
CA VAL A 44 7.32 18.78 9.00
C VAL A 44 7.75 17.77 7.93
N TYR A 45 6.96 16.72 7.70
CA TYR A 45 7.21 15.78 6.59
C TYR A 45 7.11 16.48 5.22
N LYS A 46 6.14 17.37 5.02
CA LYS A 46 6.00 18.16 3.79
C LYS A 46 7.19 19.09 3.57
N GLU A 47 7.59 19.82 4.61
CA GLU A 47 8.73 20.75 4.56
C GLU A 47 10.02 20.02 4.21
N LYS A 48 10.31 18.90 4.89
CA LYS A 48 11.49 18.08 4.58
C LYS A 48 11.42 17.52 3.16
N TYR A 49 10.25 17.05 2.72
CA TYR A 49 10.07 16.57 1.35
C TYR A 49 10.38 17.64 0.30
N ILE A 50 9.90 18.87 0.50
CA ILE A 50 10.18 20.01 -0.39
C ILE A 50 11.68 20.31 -0.44
N ALA A 51 12.34 20.29 0.72
CA ALA A 51 13.78 20.55 0.82
C ALA A 51 14.63 19.46 0.14
N THR A 52 14.22 18.20 0.28
CA THR A 52 14.92 17.05 -0.32
C THR A 52 14.67 16.94 -1.83
N TYR A 53 13.46 17.26 -2.29
CA TYR A 53 13.07 17.16 -3.70
C TYR A 53 12.54 18.51 -4.22
N PRO A 54 13.41 19.50 -4.47
CA PRO A 54 13.01 20.83 -4.91
C PRO A 54 12.28 20.83 -6.26
N ASP A 55 12.57 19.85 -7.12
CA ASP A 55 11.97 19.69 -8.45
C ASP A 55 10.65 18.88 -8.43
N ALA A 56 10.18 18.46 -7.24
CA ALA A 56 8.93 17.74 -7.12
C ALA A 56 7.72 18.58 -7.55
N LYS A 57 6.79 17.95 -8.27
CA LYS A 57 5.53 18.61 -8.67
C LYS A 57 4.75 19.04 -7.42
N LYS A 58 4.40 20.32 -7.30
CA LYS A 58 3.69 20.87 -6.13
C LYS A 58 2.45 20.06 -5.72
N GLY A 59 1.70 19.53 -6.70
CA GLY A 59 0.52 18.71 -6.45
C GLY A 59 0.79 17.32 -5.84
N SER A 60 1.98 16.74 -6.00
CA SER A 60 2.31 15.40 -5.46
C SER A 60 2.91 15.44 -4.05
N ILE A 61 3.35 16.61 -3.60
CA ILE A 61 4.04 16.79 -2.31
C ILE A 61 3.15 16.39 -1.12
N PRO A 62 1.88 16.84 -1.00
CA PRO A 62 1.05 16.46 0.14
C PRO A 62 0.79 14.95 0.19
N THR A 63 0.58 14.33 -0.98
CA THR A 63 0.35 12.90 -1.10
C THR A 63 1.59 12.11 -0.71
N SER A 64 2.76 12.46 -1.24
CA SER A 64 4.02 11.76 -0.98
C SER A 64 4.42 11.86 0.49
N ALA A 65 4.43 13.08 1.04
CA ALA A 65 4.69 13.29 2.47
C ALA A 65 3.67 12.55 3.36
N GLY A 66 2.40 12.51 2.94
CA GLY A 66 1.36 11.76 3.62
C GLY A 66 1.59 10.25 3.63
N MET A 67 2.10 9.66 2.54
CA MET A 67 2.46 8.24 2.50
C MET A 67 3.60 7.92 3.48
N LEU A 68 4.66 8.74 3.48
CA LEU A 68 5.80 8.59 4.39
C LEU A 68 5.34 8.66 5.86
N TYR A 69 4.54 9.68 6.20
CA TYR A 69 4.02 9.87 7.55
C TYR A 69 3.18 8.68 8.01
N ARG A 70 2.26 8.19 7.15
CA ARG A 70 1.39 7.05 7.48
C ARG A 70 2.21 5.79 7.74
N PHE A 71 3.18 5.51 6.87
CA PHE A 71 4.03 4.34 6.97
C PHE A 71 4.80 4.31 8.29
N VAL A 72 5.27 5.46 8.78
CA VAL A 72 6.05 5.54 10.02
C VAL A 72 5.14 5.59 11.25
N HIS A 73 4.11 6.43 11.26
CA HIS A 73 3.37 6.78 12.47
C HIS A 73 1.97 6.18 12.59
N GLU A 74 1.31 5.86 11.47
CA GLU A 74 -0.06 5.34 11.49
C GLU A 74 -0.12 3.81 11.43
N VAL A 75 0.80 3.18 10.70
CA VAL A 75 0.91 1.71 10.64
C VAL A 75 1.31 1.14 11.99
N ARG A 76 0.53 0.17 12.47
CA ARG A 76 0.78 -0.52 13.75
C ARG A 76 1.05 -2.00 13.56
N GLU A 77 1.71 -2.59 14.55
CA GLU A 77 1.84 -4.04 14.63
C GLU A 77 0.46 -4.70 14.74
N GLY A 78 0.29 -5.76 13.96
CA GLY A 78 -0.97 -6.47 13.79
C GLY A 78 -1.97 -5.79 12.85
N ASP A 79 -1.63 -4.68 12.19
CA ASP A 79 -2.37 -4.23 11.01
C ASP A 79 -2.11 -5.17 9.84
N TYR A 80 -3.00 -5.14 8.85
CA TYR A 80 -2.91 -5.98 7.67
C TYR A 80 -2.37 -5.21 6.49
N VAL A 81 -1.66 -5.90 5.62
CA VAL A 81 -1.15 -5.35 4.37
C VAL A 81 -1.59 -6.22 3.20
N VAL A 82 -2.02 -5.56 2.13
CA VAL A 82 -2.41 -6.16 0.87
C VAL A 82 -1.43 -5.71 -0.19
N PHE A 83 -0.79 -6.69 -0.83
CA PHE A 83 0.19 -6.48 -1.88
C PHE A 83 -0.24 -7.22 -3.15
N PRO A 84 -0.81 -6.51 -4.14
CA PRO A 84 -1.06 -7.08 -5.46
C PRO A 84 0.26 -7.23 -6.23
N SER A 85 0.79 -8.46 -6.27
CA SER A 85 2.02 -8.74 -7.01
C SER A 85 1.75 -8.73 -8.51
N LYS A 86 2.68 -8.12 -9.26
CA LYS A 86 2.71 -8.16 -10.72
C LYS A 86 3.41 -9.43 -11.20
N PHE A 87 4.37 -9.94 -10.43
CA PHE A 87 5.16 -11.13 -10.75
C PHE A 87 4.31 -12.41 -10.81
N ASP A 88 3.55 -12.72 -9.75
CA ASP A 88 2.74 -13.95 -9.69
C ASP A 88 1.25 -13.73 -10.00
N ARG A 89 0.86 -12.48 -10.28
CA ARG A 89 -0.52 -12.02 -10.52
C ARG A 89 -1.49 -12.42 -9.39
N LYS A 90 -1.01 -12.49 -8.15
CA LYS A 90 -1.82 -12.75 -6.96
C LYS A 90 -1.97 -11.50 -6.09
N ILE A 91 -2.96 -11.57 -5.20
CA ILE A 91 -3.10 -10.69 -4.06
C ILE A 91 -2.48 -11.40 -2.85
N ASN A 92 -1.45 -10.78 -2.30
CA ASN A 92 -0.75 -11.27 -1.11
C ASN A 92 -1.28 -10.50 0.09
N ILE A 93 -1.77 -11.24 1.10
CA ILE A 93 -2.28 -10.65 2.33
C ILE A 93 -1.34 -11.04 3.46
N GLY A 94 -0.83 -10.05 4.17
CA GLY A 94 0.08 -10.23 5.30
C GLY A 94 -0.34 -9.42 6.52
N ILE A 95 0.33 -9.69 7.64
CA ILE A 95 0.19 -8.96 8.90
C ILE A 95 1.52 -8.29 9.25
N VAL A 96 1.48 -7.03 9.69
CA VAL A 96 2.67 -6.28 10.11
C VAL A 96 3.14 -6.83 11.45
N GLU A 97 4.38 -7.29 11.52
CA GLU A 97 4.98 -7.92 12.72
C GLU A 97 6.02 -7.02 13.41
N SER A 98 6.30 -5.84 12.87
CA SER A 98 7.22 -4.89 13.51
C SER A 98 6.80 -3.43 13.40
N ALA A 99 7.28 -2.64 14.35
CA ALA A 99 7.49 -1.22 14.20
C ALA A 99 8.34 -0.89 12.95
N TYR A 100 8.29 0.37 12.55
CA TYR A 100 9.16 0.92 11.51
C TYR A 100 10.63 0.78 11.91
N PHE A 101 11.48 0.44 10.94
CA PHE A 101 12.92 0.52 11.07
C PHE A 101 13.58 1.03 9.78
N TYR A 102 14.72 1.68 9.94
CA TYR A 102 15.55 2.15 8.85
C TYR A 102 16.78 1.26 8.69
N ASP A 103 16.99 0.74 7.49
CA ASP A 103 18.16 -0.06 7.13
C ASP A 103 19.12 0.77 6.28
N SER A 104 20.13 1.35 6.94
CA SER A 104 21.14 2.18 6.29
C SER A 104 22.09 1.40 5.37
N THR A 105 22.08 0.06 5.43
CA THR A 105 22.91 -0.78 4.56
C THR A 105 22.22 -1.12 3.24
N ALA A 106 20.91 -0.88 3.16
CA ALA A 106 20.12 -1.11 1.98
C ALA A 106 20.37 -0.03 0.92
N ALA A 107 20.80 -0.45 -0.28
CA ALA A 107 20.97 0.46 -1.41
C ALA A 107 19.64 1.05 -1.91
N GLN A 108 18.53 0.31 -1.75
CA GLN A 108 17.19 0.71 -2.15
C GLN A 108 16.17 0.29 -1.08
N TYR A 109 15.10 1.08 -0.97
CA TYR A 109 14.01 0.85 -0.02
C TYR A 109 14.50 0.68 1.44
N PRO A 110 15.24 1.65 2.01
CA PRO A 110 15.80 1.55 3.35
C PRO A 110 14.73 1.68 4.46
N ASN A 111 13.56 2.22 4.13
CA ASN A 111 12.43 2.42 5.04
C ASN A 111 11.56 1.16 5.08
N ARG A 112 11.61 0.37 6.15
CA ARG A 112 11.11 -1.02 6.17
C ARG A 112 10.23 -1.34 7.39
N ARG A 113 9.39 -2.37 7.22
CA ARG A 113 8.64 -3.06 8.27
C ARG A 113 8.59 -4.55 7.98
N LYS A 114 8.67 -5.39 9.01
CA LYS A 114 8.52 -6.85 8.86
C LYS A 114 7.05 -7.20 8.72
N VAL A 115 6.78 -8.16 7.85
CA VAL A 115 5.43 -8.63 7.54
C VAL A 115 5.45 -10.14 7.43
N LYS A 116 4.47 -10.80 8.03
CA LYS A 116 4.21 -12.21 7.79
C LYS A 116 3.11 -12.36 6.77
N TRP A 117 3.45 -12.94 5.62
CA TRP A 117 2.47 -13.29 4.59
C TRP A 117 1.60 -14.46 5.06
N LEU A 118 0.28 -14.27 5.02
CA LEU A 118 -0.71 -15.22 5.52
C LEU A 118 -1.34 -16.02 4.38
N LYS A 119 -1.68 -15.36 3.27
CA LYS A 119 -2.31 -15.97 2.10
C LYS A 119 -1.86 -15.32 0.80
N HIS A 120 -1.84 -16.12 -0.25
CA HIS A 120 -1.55 -15.72 -1.62
C HIS A 120 -2.69 -16.21 -2.52
N LEU A 121 -3.61 -15.31 -2.88
CA LEU A 121 -4.84 -15.65 -3.57
C LEU A 121 -4.86 -15.10 -4.99
N PRO A 122 -5.43 -15.81 -5.99
CA PRO A 122 -5.57 -15.27 -7.33
C PRO A 122 -6.47 -14.02 -7.29
N ARG A 123 -6.19 -13.04 -8.16
CA ARG A 123 -7.01 -11.81 -8.27
C ARG A 123 -8.50 -12.11 -8.51
N THR A 124 -8.81 -13.19 -9.21
CA THR A 124 -10.18 -13.65 -9.48
C THR A 124 -10.98 -14.05 -8.24
N ALA A 125 -10.34 -14.17 -7.08
CA ALA A 125 -11.01 -14.46 -5.82
C ALA A 125 -11.63 -13.20 -5.17
N PHE A 126 -11.37 -12.02 -5.72
CA PHE A 126 -11.82 -10.72 -5.22
C PHE A 126 -12.75 -10.01 -6.22
N SER A 127 -13.61 -9.16 -5.70
CA SER A 127 -14.50 -8.29 -6.49
C SER A 127 -13.69 -7.29 -7.32
N GLN A 128 -14.28 -6.81 -8.43
CA GLN A 128 -13.64 -5.77 -9.25
C GLN A 128 -13.42 -4.48 -8.47
N GLY A 129 -14.35 -4.10 -7.58
CA GLY A 129 -14.20 -2.93 -6.71
C GLY A 129 -13.00 -3.05 -5.76
N ALA A 130 -12.83 -4.21 -5.12
CA ALA A 130 -11.68 -4.47 -4.27
C ALA A 130 -10.35 -4.41 -5.05
N LEU A 131 -10.32 -5.03 -6.24
CA LEU A 131 -9.15 -5.02 -7.14
C LEU A 131 -8.81 -3.61 -7.64
N HIS A 132 -9.82 -2.78 -7.91
CA HIS A 132 -9.64 -1.40 -8.34
C HIS A 132 -9.07 -0.54 -7.20
N GLU A 133 -9.58 -0.69 -5.96
CA GLU A 133 -9.05 0.03 -4.81
C GLU A 133 -7.59 -0.35 -4.52
N VAL A 134 -7.26 -1.64 -4.53
CA VAL A 134 -5.86 -2.07 -4.35
C VAL A 134 -5.03 -1.91 -5.60
N GLY A 135 -5.61 -1.52 -6.74
CA GLY A 135 -4.91 -1.17 -7.98
C GLY A 135 -4.46 0.29 -8.04
N SER A 136 -4.51 1.01 -6.92
CA SER A 136 -4.18 2.43 -6.83
C SER A 136 -2.84 2.80 -7.49
N ALA A 137 -2.77 4.00 -8.05
CA ALA A 137 -1.51 4.59 -8.51
C ALA A 137 -0.56 4.96 -7.35
N LEU A 138 -1.04 4.96 -6.10
CA LEU A 138 -0.24 5.29 -4.92
C LEU A 138 0.57 4.09 -4.45
N SER A 139 1.84 4.31 -4.10
CA SER A 139 2.70 3.23 -3.59
C SER A 139 2.26 2.69 -2.22
N PHE A 140 1.66 3.54 -1.37
CA PHE A 140 1.19 3.14 -0.04
C PHE A 140 -0.08 3.89 0.36
N PHE A 141 -1.13 3.19 0.75
CA PHE A 141 -2.44 3.79 1.05
C PHE A 141 -3.25 2.93 2.02
N GLN A 142 -4.31 3.51 2.56
CA GLN A 142 -5.28 2.78 3.38
C GLN A 142 -6.40 2.26 2.49
N VAL A 143 -6.73 0.97 2.61
CA VAL A 143 -7.93 0.37 2.02
C VAL A 143 -9.10 0.69 2.93
N LYS A 144 -10.12 1.37 2.42
CA LYS A 144 -11.25 1.87 3.20
C LYS A 144 -12.57 1.19 2.83
N ASN A 145 -12.79 0.99 1.53
CA ASN A 145 -14.10 0.56 1.03
C ASN A 145 -14.24 -0.97 1.06
N TYR A 146 -13.16 -1.69 0.75
CA TYR A 146 -13.18 -3.15 0.62
C TYR A 146 -12.31 -3.87 1.67
N ALA A 147 -11.98 -3.22 2.79
CA ALA A 147 -11.16 -3.81 3.85
C ALA A 147 -11.74 -5.13 4.39
N ASP A 148 -13.07 -5.19 4.56
CA ASP A 148 -13.79 -6.39 5.04
C ASP A 148 -13.64 -7.58 4.10
N GLU A 149 -13.51 -7.36 2.80
CA GLU A 149 -13.33 -8.42 1.81
C GLU A 149 -11.97 -9.11 2.00
N TYR A 150 -10.92 -8.33 2.25
CA TYR A 150 -9.58 -8.86 2.56
C TYR A 150 -9.53 -9.57 3.91
N PHE A 151 -10.30 -9.13 4.91
CA PHE A 151 -10.43 -9.86 6.17
C PHE A 151 -11.12 -11.21 5.97
N LYS A 152 -12.26 -11.24 5.29
CA LYS A 152 -12.96 -12.49 4.96
C LYS A 152 -12.09 -13.45 4.15
N ALA A 153 -11.22 -12.92 3.29
CA ALA A 153 -10.26 -13.71 2.52
C ALA A 153 -9.31 -14.53 3.40
N LEU A 154 -9.10 -14.16 4.66
CA LEU A 154 -8.26 -14.88 5.61
C LEU A 154 -8.97 -16.08 6.25
N ASP A 155 -10.30 -16.11 6.26
CA ASP A 155 -11.07 -17.22 6.82
C ASP A 155 -10.85 -18.52 6.04
N LYS A 156 -10.93 -19.67 6.73
CA LYS A 156 -10.69 -20.99 6.11
C LYS A 156 -11.76 -21.35 5.06
N ASP A 157 -12.96 -20.80 5.21
CA ASP A 157 -14.12 -21.04 4.34
C ASP A 157 -14.30 -19.97 3.26
N PHE A 158 -13.27 -19.16 2.99
CA PHE A 158 -13.33 -18.18 1.90
C PHE A 158 -13.47 -18.87 0.53
N LYS A 159 -14.71 -19.06 0.11
CA LYS A 159 -15.08 -19.31 -1.27
C LYS A 159 -15.14 -17.94 -1.90
N GLY A 160 -14.07 -17.56 -2.62
CA GLY A 160 -13.95 -16.28 -3.31
C GLY A 160 -15.32 -15.88 -3.84
N ASN A 161 -15.87 -14.82 -3.23
CA ASN A 161 -17.24 -14.45 -3.50
C ASN A 161 -17.20 -13.91 -4.92
N ILE A 162 -17.64 -14.72 -5.89
CA ILE A 162 -18.15 -14.20 -7.16
C ILE A 162 -19.40 -13.43 -6.76
N LEU A 163 -19.21 -12.26 -6.15
CA LEU A 163 -20.23 -11.23 -6.19
C LEU A 163 -20.36 -10.97 -7.68
N GLU A 164 -21.52 -11.35 -8.24
CA GLU A 164 -21.94 -10.91 -9.56
C GLU A 164 -21.51 -9.45 -9.72
N PRO A 165 -21.00 -9.05 -10.90
CA PRO A 165 -20.56 -7.70 -11.12
C PRO A 165 -21.67 -6.78 -10.65
N ASP A 166 -21.39 -6.05 -9.57
CA ASP A 166 -22.24 -4.95 -9.16
C ASP A 166 -22.26 -4.05 -10.38
N THR A 167 -23.40 -4.01 -11.07
CA THR A 167 -23.65 -3.07 -12.17
C THR A 167 -23.76 -1.70 -11.54
N ASP A 168 -22.65 -1.21 -11.00
CA ASP A 168 -22.51 0.17 -10.59
C ASP A 168 -22.20 0.94 -11.87
N GLU A 169 -23.28 1.43 -12.46
CA GLU A 169 -23.40 2.15 -13.72
C GLU A 169 -22.74 3.55 -13.67
N THR A 170 -21.62 3.72 -12.97
CA THR A 170 -20.92 4.99 -12.81
C THR A 170 -19.44 4.98 -13.20
N VAL A 171 -18.88 3.85 -13.66
CA VAL A 171 -17.55 3.82 -14.30
C VAL A 171 -17.69 3.95 -15.82
N ALA A 172 -18.31 5.03 -16.26
CA ALA A 172 -18.31 5.47 -17.65
C ALA A 172 -17.97 6.95 -17.70
N GLN A 173 -16.69 7.27 -17.47
CA GLN A 173 -15.97 8.40 -18.07
C GLN A 173 -14.60 8.51 -17.41
N THR A 174 -13.56 7.99 -18.08
CA THR A 174 -12.20 8.56 -18.20
C THR A 174 -11.27 7.50 -18.82
N ALA A 175 -11.61 7.05 -20.03
CA ALA A 175 -10.72 6.23 -20.85
C ALA A 175 -10.76 6.62 -22.34
N ASP A 176 -11.16 7.86 -22.66
CA ASP A 176 -11.19 8.39 -24.03
C ASP A 176 -10.47 9.75 -24.14
N GLU A 177 -9.24 9.87 -23.62
CA GLU A 177 -8.35 10.98 -23.97
C GLU A 177 -6.88 10.52 -24.15
N ILE A 178 -6.67 9.44 -24.91
CA ILE A 178 -5.34 9.17 -25.50
C ILE A 178 -5.51 8.67 -26.95
N ILE A 179 -6.02 9.54 -27.83
CA ILE A 179 -5.75 9.48 -29.26
C ILE A 179 -5.56 10.92 -29.76
N GLU A 180 -4.46 11.12 -30.49
CA GLU A 180 -4.10 12.30 -31.31
C GLU A 180 -3.54 13.57 -30.63
N ALA A 181 -2.20 13.64 -30.62
CA ALA A 181 -1.51 14.81 -31.16
C ALA A 181 -0.18 14.35 -31.80
N ASN A 182 -0.20 14.24 -33.13
CA ASN A 182 0.96 14.48 -33.99
C ASN A 182 1.17 16.00 -34.10
#